data_AF-A0A1Q5UB73-F1
#
_entry.id   AF-A0A1Q5UB73-F1
#
_cell.length_a   1.000
_cell.length_b   1.000
_cell.length_c   1.000
_cell.angle_alpha   90.00
_cell.angle_beta   90.00
_cell.angle_gamma   90.00
#
_symmetry.space_group_name_H-M   'P 1'
#
loop_
_entity.id
_entity.type
_entity.pdbx_description
1 polymer ?
#
loop_
_entity_poly.entity_id
_entity_poly.type
_entity_poly.pdbx_seq_one_letter_code
_entity_poly.pdbx_strand_id
1 'polypeptide(L)'
;MSSLSLKNFAFGALSLTVMQNYLVLSGGFGSSPYVRQRLVESLTLRGPDGNLDADGMHILVADEPQLVVVHGLVLDRIQKIKSDVVTFGSRCAPVSYGIICDKIYHPEKHIGEAVRHDPRDKMTYAIDQIDWLVIQGRPIPSTGLTKQFQLKIDPGRESEPWRVSIVMSTLPPDQIPHNLSSKGAQRICDLDISTDSVDKKLKNRHWYSMKPAFWRSTFDVRVVVGPADLSFQLWSRDKRIQASKHEPIAVNWMPASNFN
;
A
#
# COMPACT_ATOMS: atom_id res chain seq x y z
N MET A 1 -37.71 13.90 26.67
CA MET A 1 -37.18 12.71 27.36
C MET A 1 -37.32 11.52 26.43
N SER A 2 -36.23 11.10 25.80
CA SER A 2 -35.93 9.72 25.36
C SER A 2 -34.71 9.78 24.45
N SER A 3 -33.55 9.79 25.12
CA SER A 3 -32.22 9.56 24.56
C SER A 3 -32.09 8.05 24.26
N LEU A 4 -31.70 7.69 23.05
CA LEU A 4 -31.25 6.33 22.73
C LEU A 4 -29.76 6.39 22.39
N SER A 5 -28.98 6.09 23.42
CA SER A 5 -27.52 5.97 23.43
C SER A 5 -27.14 4.56 22.97
N LEU A 6 -26.48 4.44 21.81
CA LEU A 6 -25.82 3.21 21.39
C LEU A 6 -24.46 3.12 22.09
N LYS A 7 -24.41 2.37 23.20
CA LYS A 7 -23.18 1.97 23.88
C LYS A 7 -22.92 0.48 23.64
N ASN A 8 -21.66 0.19 23.33
CA ASN A 8 -20.92 -1.04 23.57
C ASN A 8 -21.37 -2.32 22.83
N PHE A 9 -20.58 -2.69 21.81
CA PHE A 9 -20.31 -4.09 21.51
C PHE A 9 -18.82 -4.37 21.76
N ALA A 10 -18.55 -5.09 22.83
CA ALA A 10 -17.27 -5.73 23.09
C ALA A 10 -17.24 -7.06 22.31
N PHE A 11 -16.19 -7.31 21.53
CA PHE A 11 -15.96 -8.61 20.90
C PHE A 11 -14.79 -9.32 21.57
N GLY A 12 -15.12 -10.35 22.35
CA GLY A 12 -14.21 -11.42 22.75
C GLY A 12 -13.98 -12.40 21.58
N ALA A 13 -12.86 -13.12 21.67
CA ALA A 13 -12.23 -13.87 20.59
C ALA A 13 -12.99 -15.09 20.04
N LEU A 14 -12.55 -15.47 18.81
CA LEU A 14 -12.56 -16.77 18.13
C LEU A 14 -13.64 -17.06 17.05
N SER A 15 -13.11 -17.48 15.89
CA SER A 15 -13.75 -17.99 14.66
C SER A 15 -14.53 -16.97 13.82
N LEU A 16 -13.83 -16.32 12.88
CA LEU A 16 -14.41 -15.39 11.90
C LEU A 16 -15.01 -16.16 10.72
N THR A 17 -16.20 -16.73 10.91
CA THR A 17 -17.14 -16.93 9.81
C THR A 17 -17.80 -15.58 9.55
N VAL A 18 -17.41 -14.86 8.49
CA VAL A 18 -18.08 -13.60 8.13
C VAL A 18 -19.47 -13.94 7.59
N MET A 19 -20.48 -13.95 8.46
CA MET A 19 -21.87 -13.88 8.02
C MET A 19 -22.10 -12.48 7.45
N GLN A 20 -22.37 -12.40 6.15
CA GLN A 20 -22.81 -11.15 5.53
C GLN A 20 -24.32 -11.03 5.75
N ASN A 21 -24.73 -10.23 6.73
CA ASN A 21 -26.15 -10.02 7.07
C ASN A 21 -26.77 -8.81 6.35
N TYR A 22 -25.96 -7.95 5.73
CA TYR A 22 -26.44 -6.70 5.16
C TYR A 22 -25.82 -6.42 3.80
N LEU A 23 -26.68 -6.09 2.82
CA LEU A 23 -26.28 -5.56 1.52
C LEU A 23 -26.65 -4.07 1.47
N VAL A 24 -25.65 -3.19 1.38
CA VAL A 24 -25.87 -1.74 1.31
C VAL A 24 -25.78 -1.27 -0.14
N LEU A 25 -26.85 -0.65 -0.64
CA LEU A 25 -26.87 -0.07 -1.99
C LEU A 25 -26.46 1.41 -1.94
N SER A 26 -25.47 1.77 -2.77
CA SER A 26 -24.96 3.14 -2.88
C SER A 26 -24.76 3.55 -4.34
N GLY A 27 -24.61 4.85 -4.58
CA GLY A 27 -24.46 5.42 -5.92
C GLY A 27 -25.77 5.50 -6.71
N GLY A 28 -25.69 5.93 -7.98
CA GLY A 28 -26.86 6.14 -8.84
C GLY A 28 -27.69 4.86 -9.09
N PHE A 29 -27.03 3.70 -9.17
CA PHE A 29 -27.72 2.41 -9.33
C PHE A 29 -28.47 1.96 -8.08
N GLY A 30 -28.08 2.45 -6.89
CA GLY A 30 -28.81 2.16 -5.65
C GLY A 30 -30.22 2.77 -5.60
N SER A 31 -30.46 3.82 -6.40
CA SER A 31 -31.79 4.43 -6.56
C SER A 31 -32.67 3.72 -7.59
N SER A 32 -32.17 2.71 -8.31
CA SER A 32 -32.93 2.02 -9.36
C SER A 32 -33.87 0.95 -8.77
N PRO A 33 -35.20 1.10 -8.93
CA PRO A 33 -36.15 0.08 -8.46
C PRO A 33 -35.93 -1.27 -9.15
N TYR A 34 -35.55 -1.25 -10.43
CA TYR A 34 -35.27 -2.45 -11.20
C TYR A 34 -34.05 -3.22 -10.67
N VAL A 35 -32.94 -2.53 -10.41
CA VAL A 35 -31.73 -3.15 -9.86
C VAL A 35 -32.02 -3.75 -8.48
N ARG A 36 -32.75 -3.01 -7.64
CA ARG A 36 -33.19 -3.49 -6.33
C ARG A 36 -34.05 -4.75 -6.44
N GLN A 37 -35.06 -4.75 -7.31
CA GLN A 37 -35.93 -5.90 -7.52
C GLN A 37 -35.13 -7.12 -7.98
N ARG A 38 -34.23 -6.95 -8.95
CA ARG A 38 -33.37 -8.03 -9.45
C ARG A 38 -32.41 -8.57 -8.39
N LEU A 39 -31.89 -7.72 -7.51
CA LEU A 39 -31.06 -8.16 -6.40
C LEU A 39 -31.85 -8.98 -5.39
N VAL A 40 -33.05 -8.53 -5.00
CA VAL A 40 -33.94 -9.29 -4.12
C VAL A 40 -34.25 -10.65 -4.75
N GLU A 41 -34.69 -10.68 -6.01
CA GLU A 41 -34.97 -11.93 -6.74
C GLU A 41 -33.75 -12.85 -6.79
N SER A 42 -32.56 -12.33 -7.09
CA SER A 42 -31.34 -13.15 -7.16
C SER A 42 -30.89 -13.73 -5.81
N LEU A 43 -31.18 -13.01 -4.72
CA LEU A 43 -30.84 -13.44 -3.36
C LEU A 43 -31.86 -14.46 -2.83
N THR A 44 -33.13 -14.35 -3.22
CA THR A 44 -34.19 -15.29 -2.82
C THR A 44 -34.25 -16.56 -3.67
N LEU A 45 -33.84 -16.51 -4.94
CA LEU A 45 -33.81 -17.68 -5.85
C LEU A 45 -32.64 -18.64 -5.57
N ARG A 46 -31.71 -18.31 -4.67
CA ARG A 46 -30.52 -19.10 -4.39
C ARG A 46 -30.73 -20.02 -3.17
N GLY A 47 -31.41 -21.14 -3.37
CA GLY A 47 -31.49 -22.31 -2.46
C GLY A 47 -32.01 -23.54 -3.24
N PRO A 48 -31.69 -24.82 -2.90
CA PRO A 48 -31.26 -25.38 -1.62
C PRO A 48 -29.97 -26.25 -1.64
N ASP A 49 -29.18 -26.27 -2.72
CA ASP A 49 -27.94 -27.07 -2.78
C ASP A 49 -26.69 -26.16 -2.76
N GLY A 50 -26.00 -26.12 -1.61
CA GLY A 50 -24.59 -25.78 -1.55
C GLY A 50 -24.22 -24.42 -0.96
N ASN A 51 -24.45 -24.26 0.34
CA ASN A 51 -23.72 -23.41 1.30
C ASN A 51 -23.57 -21.91 0.96
N LEU A 52 -24.56 -21.14 1.42
CA LEU A 52 -24.41 -19.96 2.29
C LEU A 52 -25.82 -19.57 2.71
N ASP A 53 -26.05 -19.48 4.02
CA ASP A 53 -27.34 -19.19 4.66
C ASP A 53 -27.91 -17.85 4.16
N ALA A 54 -28.67 -17.87 3.06
CA ALA A 54 -29.27 -16.69 2.44
C ALA A 54 -30.50 -16.18 3.23
N ASP A 55 -30.89 -16.89 4.29
CA ASP A 55 -32.11 -16.66 5.08
C ASP A 55 -32.01 -15.44 6.02
N GLY A 56 -30.98 -14.60 5.88
CA GLY A 56 -30.72 -13.45 6.75
C GLY A 56 -30.08 -12.22 6.11
N MET A 57 -30.01 -12.14 4.77
CA MET A 57 -29.40 -11.00 4.07
C MET A 57 -30.40 -9.85 3.91
N HIS A 58 -30.25 -8.76 4.68
CA HIS A 58 -31.10 -7.58 4.60
C HIS A 58 -30.52 -6.53 3.65
N ILE A 59 -31.30 -6.11 2.64
CA ILE A 59 -30.92 -5.00 1.78
C ILE A 59 -31.24 -3.67 2.49
N LEU A 60 -30.21 -2.91 2.83
CA LEU A 60 -30.32 -1.56 3.36
C LEU A 60 -30.20 -0.56 2.21
N VAL A 61 -31.24 0.25 2.05
CA VAL A 61 -31.27 1.35 1.08
C VAL A 61 -31.24 2.65 1.87
N ALA A 62 -30.26 3.49 1.59
CA ALA A 62 -30.23 4.83 2.16
C ALA A 62 -31.26 5.75 1.50
N ASP A 63 -31.70 6.78 2.21
CA ASP A 63 -32.65 7.77 1.68
C ASP A 63 -32.10 8.46 0.42
N GLU A 64 -30.81 8.76 0.40
CA GLU A 64 -30.10 9.37 -0.72
C GLU A 64 -28.89 8.52 -1.14
N PRO A 65 -29.08 7.40 -1.86
CA PRO A 65 -28.02 6.44 -2.19
C PRO A 65 -26.80 7.08 -2.88
N GLN A 66 -27.05 8.13 -3.66
CA GLN A 66 -26.05 8.90 -4.40
C GLN A 66 -25.10 9.68 -3.48
N LEU A 67 -25.57 10.10 -2.30
CA LEU A 67 -24.80 10.92 -1.36
C LEU A 67 -24.13 10.10 -0.25
N VAL A 68 -24.51 8.83 -0.06
CA VAL A 68 -24.02 7.97 1.04
C VAL A 68 -22.51 7.95 1.16
N VAL A 69 -21.79 7.86 0.04
CA VAL A 69 -20.32 7.81 0.04
C VAL A 69 -19.75 9.12 0.58
N VAL A 70 -20.25 10.27 0.10
CA VAL A 70 -19.79 11.59 0.54
C VAL A 70 -20.13 11.81 2.01
N HIS A 71 -21.35 11.46 2.44
CA HIS A 71 -21.73 11.51 3.85
C HIS A 71 -20.81 10.66 4.72
N GLY A 72 -20.49 9.43 4.30
CA GLY A 72 -19.56 8.55 5.00
C GLY A 72 -18.16 9.15 5.13
N LEU A 73 -17.63 9.74 4.06
CA LEU A 73 -16.32 10.42 4.07
C LEU A 73 -16.31 11.63 5.01
N VAL A 74 -17.38 12.43 5.02
CA VAL A 74 -17.50 13.59 5.91
C VAL A 74 -17.60 13.14 7.37
N LEU A 75 -18.38 12.11 7.67
CA LEU A 75 -18.50 11.55 9.01
C LEU A 75 -17.18 10.97 9.52
N ASP A 76 -16.46 10.19 8.71
CA ASP A 76 -15.12 9.67 9.03
C ASP A 76 -14.15 10.82 9.32
N ARG A 77 -14.20 11.91 8.54
CA ARG A 77 -13.35 13.08 8.78
C ARG A 77 -13.70 13.82 10.07
N ILE A 78 -15.00 13.99 10.37
CA ILE A 78 -15.46 14.62 11.62
C ILE A 78 -15.03 13.80 12.84
N GLN A 79 -15.15 12.48 12.79
CA GLN A 79 -14.74 11.58 13.88
C GLN A 79 -13.24 11.68 14.15
N LYS A 80 -12.42 11.69 13.10
CA LYS A 80 -10.97 11.88 13.22
C LYS A 80 -10.61 13.22 13.87
N ILE A 81 -11.30 14.31 13.50
CA ILE A 81 -11.01 15.64 14.06
C ILE A 81 -11.48 15.77 15.51
N LYS A 82 -12.68 15.29 15.82
CA LYS A 82 -13.30 15.52 17.13
C LYS A 82 -12.88 14.53 18.20
N SER A 83 -12.58 13.29 17.81
CA SER A 83 -12.43 12.18 18.76
C SER A 83 -11.11 11.42 18.58
N ASP A 84 -10.30 11.78 17.59
CA ASP A 84 -9.07 11.06 17.19
C ASP A 84 -9.31 9.55 16.95
N VAL A 85 -10.56 9.19 16.63
CA VAL A 85 -10.96 7.82 16.33
C VAL A 85 -10.82 7.60 14.83
N VAL A 86 -10.10 6.54 14.46
CA VAL A 86 -10.03 6.07 13.08
C VAL A 86 -11.17 5.08 12.85
N THR A 87 -12.15 5.44 12.01
CA THR A 87 -13.33 4.59 11.71
C THR A 87 -12.93 3.25 11.08
N PHE A 88 -11.87 3.24 10.28
CA PHE A 88 -11.31 2.03 9.67
C PHE A 88 -9.91 1.75 10.22
N GLY A 89 -9.79 0.73 11.08
CA GLY A 89 -8.49 0.32 11.64
C GLY A 89 -7.50 -0.21 10.59
N SER A 90 -8.02 -0.75 9.48
CA SER A 90 -7.23 -1.17 8.33
C SER A 90 -7.97 -0.99 7.00
N ARG A 91 -7.23 -1.01 5.90
CA ARG A 91 -7.72 -0.98 4.52
C ARG A 91 -7.04 -2.06 3.70
N CYS A 92 -7.70 -2.56 2.67
CA CYS A 92 -7.08 -3.49 1.72
C CYS A 92 -6.87 -2.78 0.38
N ALA A 93 -5.73 -3.01 -0.24
CA ALA A 93 -5.49 -2.53 -1.60
C ALA A 93 -6.05 -3.52 -2.63
N PRO A 94 -6.64 -3.02 -3.74
CA PRO A 94 -7.19 -3.87 -4.79
C PRO A 94 -6.12 -4.50 -5.69
N VAL A 95 -4.89 -3.99 -5.66
CA VAL A 95 -3.73 -4.49 -6.41
C VAL A 95 -2.48 -4.47 -5.53
N SER A 96 -1.45 -5.20 -5.92
CA SER A 96 -0.17 -5.21 -5.21
C SER A 96 0.73 -4.08 -5.71
N TYR A 97 1.45 -3.42 -4.79
CA TYR A 97 2.41 -2.36 -5.11
C TYR A 97 3.80 -2.71 -4.58
N GLY A 98 4.80 -2.53 -5.42
CA GLY A 98 6.19 -2.83 -5.12
C GLY A 98 7.12 -1.70 -5.51
N ILE A 99 8.32 -1.72 -4.97
CA ILE A 99 9.40 -0.80 -5.32
C ILE A 99 10.53 -1.59 -5.99
N ILE A 100 11.11 -1.03 -7.05
CA ILE A 100 12.26 -1.63 -7.73
C ILE A 100 13.53 -1.32 -6.93
N CYS A 101 14.29 -2.35 -6.57
CA CYS A 101 15.56 -2.20 -5.88
C CYS A 101 16.55 -3.34 -6.19
N ASP A 102 17.82 -3.10 -5.92
CA ASP A 102 18.85 -4.13 -5.97
C ASP A 102 18.84 -4.92 -4.65
N LYS A 103 18.79 -6.26 -4.72
CA LYS A 103 18.83 -7.14 -3.54
C LYS A 103 20.15 -7.89 -3.48
N ILE A 104 20.63 -8.24 -2.28
CA ILE A 104 21.84 -9.06 -2.14
C ILE A 104 21.61 -10.41 -2.83
N TYR A 105 22.57 -10.84 -3.63
CA TYR A 105 22.47 -12.09 -4.37
C TYR A 105 22.41 -13.29 -3.43
N HIS A 106 21.39 -14.13 -3.60
CA HIS A 106 21.24 -15.39 -2.90
C HIS A 106 21.10 -16.49 -3.95
N PRO A 107 22.01 -17.49 -3.97
CA PRO A 107 21.97 -18.56 -4.96
C PRO A 107 20.68 -19.34 -4.99
N GLU A 108 19.90 -19.41 -3.91
CA GLU A 108 18.63 -20.14 -3.88
C GLU A 108 17.48 -19.39 -4.53
N LYS A 109 17.58 -18.06 -4.63
CA LYS A 109 16.47 -17.17 -5.02
C LYS A 109 16.70 -16.47 -6.36
N HIS A 110 17.95 -16.21 -6.71
CA HIS A 110 18.30 -15.32 -7.82
C HIS A 110 19.03 -16.06 -8.96
N ILE A 111 18.83 -17.38 -9.10
CA ILE A 111 19.45 -18.16 -10.18
C ILE A 111 18.96 -17.64 -11.53
N GLY A 112 19.91 -17.34 -12.43
CA GLY A 112 19.61 -16.87 -13.78
C GLY A 112 19.19 -15.40 -13.86
N GLU A 113 19.17 -14.69 -12.74
CA GLU A 113 18.88 -13.25 -12.72
C GLU A 113 20.14 -12.43 -13.06
N ALA A 114 19.90 -11.19 -13.52
CA ALA A 114 21.00 -10.28 -13.78
C ALA A 114 21.65 -9.84 -12.46
N VAL A 115 22.98 -9.80 -12.45
CA VAL A 115 23.76 -9.51 -11.25
C VAL A 115 24.76 -8.38 -11.47
N ARG A 116 24.99 -7.60 -10.41
CA ARG A 116 25.97 -6.52 -10.37
C ARG A 116 26.87 -6.67 -9.15
N HIS A 117 28.18 -6.69 -9.37
CA HIS A 117 29.16 -6.65 -8.29
C HIS A 117 29.40 -5.20 -7.85
N ASP A 118 29.23 -4.90 -6.57
CA ASP A 118 29.45 -3.56 -6.03
C ASP A 118 30.89 -3.44 -5.47
N PRO A 119 31.75 -2.57 -6.03
CA PRO A 119 33.14 -2.43 -5.59
C PRO A 119 33.28 -1.84 -4.17
N ARG A 120 32.24 -1.18 -3.65
CA ARG A 120 32.27 -0.46 -2.36
C ARG A 120 32.22 -1.41 -1.17
N ASP A 121 31.49 -2.52 -1.30
CA ASP A 121 31.42 -3.57 -0.27
C ASP A 121 31.93 -4.94 -0.72
N LYS A 122 32.12 -5.16 -2.04
CA LYS A 122 32.45 -6.44 -2.67
C LYS A 122 31.33 -7.48 -2.60
N MET A 123 30.08 -7.02 -2.49
CA MET A 123 28.92 -7.89 -2.51
C MET A 123 28.33 -7.93 -3.93
N THR A 124 27.75 -9.08 -4.27
CA THR A 124 27.00 -9.25 -5.52
C THR A 124 25.53 -8.99 -5.23
N TYR A 125 24.90 -8.20 -6.09
CA TYR A 125 23.48 -7.85 -6.01
C TYR A 125 22.73 -8.39 -7.23
N ALA A 126 21.55 -8.94 -7.02
CA ALA A 126 20.57 -9.16 -8.08
C ALA A 126 19.90 -7.81 -8.39
N ILE A 127 19.92 -7.41 -9.66
CA ILE A 127 19.38 -6.12 -10.13
C ILE A 127 17.91 -6.24 -10.51
N ASP A 128 17.23 -5.09 -10.57
CA ASP A 128 15.83 -4.94 -11.01
C ASP A 128 14.85 -5.87 -10.27
N GLN A 129 15.12 -6.10 -8.99
CA GLN A 129 14.26 -6.90 -8.13
C GLN A 129 13.08 -6.05 -7.67
N ILE A 130 11.94 -6.70 -7.51
CA ILE A 130 10.74 -6.07 -6.97
C ILE A 130 10.65 -6.42 -5.49
N ASP A 131 10.46 -5.38 -4.70
CA ASP A 131 10.20 -5.52 -3.28
C ASP A 131 8.78 -5.07 -2.97
N TRP A 132 7.88 -6.04 -2.85
CA TRP A 132 6.47 -5.78 -2.61
C TRP A 132 6.26 -5.15 -1.23
N LEU A 133 5.64 -3.97 -1.23
CA LEU A 133 5.31 -3.19 -0.05
C LEU A 133 3.87 -3.43 0.37
N VAL A 134 2.98 -3.45 -0.61
CA VAL A 134 1.55 -3.68 -0.44
C VAL A 134 1.16 -4.91 -1.25
N ILE A 135 0.42 -5.82 -0.63
CA ILE A 135 -0.09 -7.03 -1.27
C ILE A 135 -1.60 -6.93 -1.36
N GLN A 136 -2.15 -7.20 -2.54
CA GLN A 136 -3.59 -7.21 -2.80
C GLN A 136 -4.35 -8.00 -1.74
N GLY A 137 -5.46 -7.42 -1.26
CA GLY A 137 -6.37 -8.06 -0.31
C GLY A 137 -5.86 -8.19 1.13
N ARG A 138 -4.57 -7.92 1.39
CA ARG A 138 -4.04 -7.93 2.77
C ARG A 138 -4.42 -6.66 3.52
N PRO A 139 -4.78 -6.74 4.80
CA PRO A 139 -5.13 -5.58 5.61
C PRO A 139 -3.88 -4.74 5.90
N ILE A 140 -4.00 -3.44 5.65
CA ILE A 140 -2.97 -2.42 5.85
C ILE A 140 -3.47 -1.52 6.97
N PRO A 141 -2.72 -1.40 8.09
CA PRO A 141 -3.09 -0.48 9.16
C PRO A 141 -3.26 0.95 8.66
N SER A 142 -4.09 1.74 9.32
CA SER A 142 -4.24 3.18 9.00
C SER A 142 -2.93 3.98 9.11
N THR A 143 -1.97 3.49 9.90
CA THR A 143 -0.61 4.03 10.04
C THR A 143 0.30 3.68 8.85
N GLY A 144 -0.11 2.78 7.96
CA GLY A 144 0.63 2.31 6.80
C GLY A 144 1.61 1.16 7.08
N LEU A 145 2.25 0.67 6.02
CA LEU A 145 3.31 -0.33 6.07
C LEU A 145 4.67 0.35 5.94
N THR A 146 5.61 -0.02 6.79
CA THR A 146 6.95 0.59 6.84
C THR A 146 7.99 -0.44 6.40
N LYS A 147 8.92 -0.04 5.53
CA LYS A 147 10.03 -0.87 5.11
C LYS A 147 11.33 -0.08 5.04
N GLN A 148 12.38 -0.68 5.59
CA GLN A 148 13.70 -0.07 5.65
C GLN A 148 14.47 -0.28 4.34
N PHE A 149 15.13 0.78 3.90
CA PHE A 149 16.03 0.79 2.75
C PHE A 149 17.42 1.30 3.15
N GLN A 150 18.42 0.82 2.41
CA GLN A 150 19.79 1.29 2.54
C GLN A 150 20.26 1.81 1.19
N LEU A 151 20.66 3.08 1.16
CA LEU A 151 21.22 3.72 0.00
C LEU A 151 22.72 3.93 0.17
N LYS A 152 23.48 3.65 -0.89
CA LYS A 152 24.91 3.93 -0.99
C LYS A 152 25.12 5.04 -2.01
N ILE A 153 25.71 6.14 -1.58
CA ILE A 153 25.97 7.33 -2.40
C ILE A 153 27.47 7.54 -2.48
N ASP A 154 27.97 7.82 -3.68
CA ASP A 154 29.38 8.12 -3.87
C ASP A 154 29.69 9.54 -3.35
N PRO A 155 30.89 9.79 -2.79
CA PRO A 155 31.26 11.12 -2.32
C PRO A 155 31.15 12.17 -3.44
N GLY A 156 30.57 13.33 -3.14
CA GLY A 156 30.33 14.42 -4.11
C GLY A 156 28.97 14.35 -4.83
N ARG A 157 28.18 13.29 -4.62
CA ARG A 157 26.81 13.13 -5.16
C ARG A 157 25.73 13.16 -4.08
N GLU A 158 26.03 13.72 -2.91
CA GLU A 158 25.15 13.65 -1.75
C GLU A 158 23.81 14.36 -1.94
N SER A 159 23.79 15.39 -2.79
CA SER A 159 22.61 16.23 -3.07
C SER A 159 21.76 15.71 -4.24
N GLU A 160 22.20 14.65 -4.93
CA GLU A 160 21.41 14.08 -6.02
C GLU A 160 20.20 13.32 -5.45
N PRO A 161 18.99 13.53 -5.99
CA PRO A 161 17.81 12.78 -5.56
C PRO A 161 17.96 11.32 -5.94
N TRP A 162 17.57 10.43 -5.03
CA TRP A 162 17.54 9.01 -5.32
C TRP A 162 16.25 8.66 -6.05
N ARG A 163 16.38 8.34 -7.34
CA ARG A 163 15.25 7.96 -8.18
C ARG A 163 14.93 6.47 -8.04
N VAL A 164 13.68 6.17 -7.72
CA VAL A 164 13.19 4.80 -7.58
C VAL A 164 11.87 4.64 -8.34
N SER A 165 11.59 3.44 -8.82
CA SER A 165 10.37 3.17 -9.56
C SER A 165 9.40 2.38 -8.72
N ILE A 166 8.12 2.75 -8.75
CA ILE A 166 7.04 1.97 -8.18
C ILE A 166 6.39 1.17 -9.30
N VAL A 167 6.09 -0.08 -8.98
CA VAL A 167 5.39 -1.02 -9.83
C VAL A 167 4.08 -1.45 -9.20
N MET A 168 3.12 -1.82 -10.03
CA MET A 168 1.89 -2.50 -9.64
C MET A 168 1.79 -3.87 -10.30
N SER A 169 1.05 -4.78 -9.66
CA SER A 169 0.63 -6.05 -10.23
C SER A 169 -0.84 -6.31 -9.89
N THR A 170 -1.61 -6.71 -10.90
CA THR A 170 -2.99 -7.18 -10.77
C THR A 170 -3.08 -8.70 -10.57
N LEU A 171 -1.93 -9.41 -10.57
CA LEU A 171 -1.89 -10.84 -10.36
C LEU A 171 -2.17 -11.20 -8.88
N PRO A 172 -2.71 -12.41 -8.62
CA PRO A 172 -2.87 -12.93 -7.27
C PRO A 172 -1.56 -12.92 -6.47
N PRO A 173 -1.61 -12.76 -5.13
CA PRO A 173 -0.42 -12.67 -4.27
C PRO A 173 0.61 -13.81 -4.40
N ASP A 174 0.18 -14.99 -4.80
CA ASP A 174 1.00 -16.20 -5.05
C ASP A 174 1.72 -16.19 -6.40
N GLN A 175 1.33 -15.28 -7.31
CA GLN A 175 1.81 -15.22 -8.70
C GLN A 175 2.49 -13.90 -9.05
N ILE A 176 2.65 -12.99 -8.08
CA ILE A 176 3.34 -11.73 -8.32
C ILE A 176 4.84 -11.97 -8.61
N PRO A 177 5.41 -11.30 -9.63
CA PRO A 177 6.79 -11.52 -10.02
C PRO A 177 7.78 -10.97 -8.97
N HIS A 178 8.96 -11.59 -8.90
CA HIS A 178 10.05 -11.14 -8.01
C HIS A 178 11.02 -10.16 -8.67
N ASN A 179 11.05 -10.09 -10.00
CA ASN A 179 11.91 -9.21 -10.78
C ASN A 179 11.11 -8.52 -11.89
N LEU A 180 11.63 -7.40 -12.39
CA LEU A 180 10.97 -6.61 -13.44
C LEU A 180 10.95 -7.31 -14.81
N SER A 181 11.92 -8.18 -15.08
CA SER A 181 12.02 -8.92 -16.35
C SER A 181 10.88 -9.92 -16.53
N SER A 182 10.27 -10.37 -15.43
CA SER A 182 9.14 -11.28 -15.43
C SER A 182 7.84 -10.53 -15.75
N LYS A 183 6.96 -11.16 -16.54
CA LYS A 183 5.64 -10.60 -16.85
C LYS A 183 4.80 -10.48 -15.57
N GLY A 184 3.91 -9.50 -15.54
CA GLY A 184 2.95 -9.32 -14.45
C GLY A 184 3.23 -8.14 -13.51
N ALA A 185 4.30 -7.37 -13.74
CA ALA A 185 4.53 -6.09 -13.08
C ALA A 185 4.58 -4.95 -14.10
N GLN A 186 3.94 -3.83 -13.77
CA GLN A 186 3.92 -2.62 -14.57
C GLN A 186 4.41 -1.45 -13.75
N ARG A 187 5.32 -0.64 -14.30
CA ARG A 187 5.77 0.61 -13.68
C ARG A 187 4.67 1.66 -13.75
N ILE A 188 4.39 2.30 -12.62
CA ILE A 188 3.30 3.29 -12.50
C ILE A 188 3.81 4.70 -12.25
N CYS A 189 4.89 4.84 -11.50
CA CYS A 189 5.47 6.15 -11.21
C CYS A 189 6.92 6.03 -10.78
N ASP A 190 7.61 7.17 -10.86
CA ASP A 190 8.93 7.34 -10.30
C ASP A 190 8.86 8.23 -9.06
N LEU A 191 9.62 7.83 -8.05
CA LEU A 191 9.84 8.60 -6.83
C LEU A 191 11.21 9.23 -6.90
N ASP A 192 11.29 10.55 -6.82
CA ASP A 192 12.54 11.25 -6.57
C ASP A 192 12.64 11.52 -5.07
N ILE A 193 13.54 10.81 -4.38
CA ILE A 193 13.70 10.85 -2.93
C ILE A 193 14.90 11.74 -2.59
N SER A 194 14.66 12.90 -1.98
CA SER A 194 15.74 13.71 -1.42
C SER A 194 16.26 13.09 -0.12
N THR A 195 17.56 12.81 -0.08
CA THR A 195 18.20 12.20 1.10
C THR A 195 19.01 13.18 1.94
N ASP A 196 18.88 14.48 1.68
CA ASP A 196 19.65 15.54 2.37
C ASP A 196 19.39 15.57 3.86
N SER A 197 18.14 15.30 4.26
CA SER A 197 17.69 15.27 5.64
C SER A 197 17.79 13.89 6.30
N VAL A 198 18.35 12.89 5.59
CA VAL A 198 18.56 11.54 6.11
C VAL A 198 19.97 11.46 6.70
N ASP A 199 20.11 10.74 7.82
CA ASP A 199 21.42 10.52 8.42
C ASP A 199 22.34 9.72 7.49
N LYS A 200 23.51 10.31 7.19
CA LYS A 200 24.53 9.70 6.32
C LYS A 200 25.75 9.30 7.16
N LYS A 201 26.27 8.08 6.94
CA LYS A 201 27.50 7.60 7.58
C LYS A 201 28.56 7.29 6.52
N LEU A 202 29.70 7.98 6.58
CA LEU A 202 30.83 7.70 5.70
C LEU A 202 31.46 6.35 6.04
N LYS A 203 31.63 5.51 5.01
CA LYS A 203 32.26 4.19 5.08
C LYS A 203 33.57 4.18 4.30
N ASN A 204 34.47 3.28 4.69
CA ASN A 204 35.81 3.13 4.11
C ASN A 204 36.63 4.45 4.14
N ARG A 205 36.44 5.28 5.18
CA ARG A 205 37.07 6.61 5.31
C ARG A 205 38.55 6.58 5.67
N HIS A 206 39.06 5.44 6.13
CA HIS A 206 40.42 5.35 6.66
C HIS A 206 41.41 5.20 5.51
N TRP A 207 42.60 5.81 5.64
CA TRP A 207 43.65 5.80 4.60
C TRP A 207 44.09 4.39 4.19
N TYR A 208 43.99 3.40 5.09
CA TYR A 208 44.29 1.99 4.84
C TYR A 208 43.12 1.21 4.21
N SER A 209 41.99 1.87 3.91
CA SER A 209 40.84 1.22 3.28
C SER A 209 41.13 1.07 1.78
N MET A 210 41.35 -0.16 1.32
CA MET A 210 41.51 -0.43 -0.12
C MET A 210 40.21 -0.28 -0.92
N LYS A 211 39.06 -0.21 -0.23
CA LYS A 211 37.74 -0.09 -0.87
C LYS A 211 37.37 1.39 -1.05
N PRO A 212 36.65 1.76 -2.13
CA PRO A 212 36.17 3.13 -2.31
C PRO A 212 35.34 3.62 -1.12
N ALA A 213 35.55 4.88 -0.71
CA ALA A 213 34.71 5.53 0.29
C ALA A 213 33.31 5.79 -0.26
N PHE A 214 32.30 5.68 0.59
CA PHE A 214 30.90 5.94 0.22
C PHE A 214 30.08 6.37 1.43
N TRP A 215 29.04 7.16 1.18
CA TRP A 215 28.03 7.48 2.17
C TRP A 215 26.97 6.38 2.22
N ARG A 216 26.65 5.94 3.43
CA ARG A 216 25.54 5.01 3.67
C ARG A 216 24.42 5.74 4.38
N SER A 217 23.24 5.76 3.78
CA SER A 217 22.01 6.31 4.34
C SER A 217 21.05 5.16 4.64
N THR A 218 20.39 5.20 5.78
CA THR A 218 19.37 4.22 6.18
C THR A 218 18.10 5.00 6.54
N PHE A 219 17.00 4.64 5.91
CA PHE A 219 15.72 5.31 6.07
C PHE A 219 14.60 4.30 5.82
N ASP A 220 13.40 4.66 6.25
CA ASP A 220 12.22 3.85 6.05
C ASP A 220 11.29 4.53 5.07
N VAL A 221 10.75 3.75 4.13
CA VAL A 221 9.64 4.17 3.28
C VAL A 221 8.38 3.61 3.89
N ARG A 222 7.44 4.50 4.21
CA ARG A 222 6.13 4.15 4.73
C ARG A 222 5.08 4.39 3.66
N VAL A 223 4.33 3.34 3.33
CA VAL A 223 3.21 3.38 2.39
C VAL A 223 1.92 3.47 3.17
N VAL A 224 1.16 4.55 2.97
CA VAL A 224 -0.14 4.77 3.60
C VAL A 224 -1.20 4.72 2.52
N VAL A 225 -2.17 3.81 2.70
CA VAL A 225 -3.32 3.67 1.80
C VAL A 225 -4.47 4.50 2.34
N GLY A 226 -4.88 5.50 1.58
CA GLY A 226 -6.06 6.33 1.86
C GLY A 226 -7.32 5.77 1.22
N PRO A 227 -8.43 6.52 1.25
CA PRO A 227 -9.69 6.11 0.64
C PRO A 227 -9.64 5.97 -0.89
N ALA A 228 -8.86 6.80 -1.56
CA ALA A 228 -8.75 6.82 -3.02
C ALA A 228 -7.31 7.03 -3.52
N ASP A 229 -6.34 7.06 -2.61
CA ASP A 229 -4.97 7.48 -2.86
C ASP A 229 -3.99 6.56 -2.12
N LEU A 230 -2.76 6.50 -2.65
CA LEU A 230 -1.65 5.82 -2.03
C LEU A 230 -0.54 6.85 -1.86
N SER A 231 -0.11 7.06 -0.62
CA SER A 231 0.91 8.06 -0.29
C SER A 231 2.17 7.38 0.24
N PHE A 232 3.32 7.93 -0.16
CA PHE A 232 4.63 7.49 0.26
C PHE A 232 5.22 8.53 1.21
N GLN A 233 5.76 8.07 2.32
CA GLN A 233 6.39 8.92 3.32
C GLN A 233 7.81 8.45 3.59
N LEU A 234 8.74 9.39 3.65
CA LEU A 234 10.12 9.13 4.04
C LEU A 234 10.28 9.33 5.55
N TRP A 235 10.88 8.35 6.22
CA TRP A 235 11.12 8.36 7.66
C TRP A 235 12.60 8.07 7.95
N SER A 236 13.17 8.73 8.97
CA SER A 236 14.50 8.44 9.49
C SER A 236 14.47 8.55 11.01
N ARG A 237 15.01 7.54 11.71
CA ARG A 237 15.01 7.47 13.20
C ARG A 237 13.63 7.79 13.80
N ASP A 238 12.59 7.12 13.30
CA ASP A 238 11.20 7.28 13.74
C ASP A 238 10.60 8.68 13.58
N LYS A 239 11.27 9.56 12.83
CA LYS A 239 10.75 10.89 12.48
C LYS A 239 10.44 10.94 11.00
N ARG A 240 9.22 11.40 10.68
CA ARG A 240 8.85 11.71 9.31
C ARG A 240 9.75 12.86 8.85
N ILE A 241 10.45 12.64 7.75
CA ILE A 241 11.16 13.72 7.09
C ILE A 241 10.11 14.58 6.42
N GLN A 242 10.10 15.86 6.79
CA GLN A 242 9.34 16.91 6.14
C GLN A 242 10.38 17.91 5.68
N ALA A 243 10.68 17.95 4.38
CA ALA A 243 11.64 18.92 3.88
C ALA A 243 11.01 20.32 3.95
N SER A 244 11.79 21.31 4.39
CA SER A 244 11.32 22.67 4.66
C SER A 244 11.03 23.50 3.40
N LYS A 245 11.52 23.04 2.24
CA LYS A 245 11.41 23.75 0.95
C LYS A 245 10.58 23.00 -0.11
N HIS A 246 10.63 21.67 -0.13
CA HIS A 246 9.91 20.81 -1.09
C HIS A 246 9.46 19.51 -0.42
N GLU A 247 8.48 18.80 -0.98
CA GLU A 247 8.10 17.48 -0.49
C GLU A 247 9.26 16.49 -0.70
N PRO A 248 9.66 15.68 0.31
CA PRO A 248 10.86 14.85 0.23
C PRO A 248 10.75 13.68 -0.76
N ILE A 249 9.53 13.40 -1.24
CA ILE A 249 9.23 12.42 -2.28
C ILE A 249 8.39 13.14 -3.34
N ALA A 250 8.95 13.35 -4.53
CA ALA A 250 8.18 13.79 -5.68
C ALA A 250 7.73 12.58 -6.50
N VAL A 251 6.45 12.52 -6.87
CA VAL A 251 5.86 11.41 -7.62
C VAL A 251 5.64 11.83 -9.07
N ASN A 252 6.34 11.17 -10.00
CA ASN A 252 6.17 11.36 -11.43
C ASN A 252 5.33 10.21 -11.99
N TRP A 253 4.02 10.43 -12.16
CA TRP A 253 3.10 9.43 -12.69
C TRP A 253 3.34 9.15 -14.18
N MET A 254 3.34 7.86 -14.54
CA MET A 254 3.35 7.44 -15.93
C MET A 254 1.91 7.47 -16.50
N PRO A 255 1.75 7.81 -17.79
CA PRO A 255 0.45 7.70 -18.44
C PRO A 255 -0.04 6.24 -18.39
N ALA A 256 -1.34 6.06 -18.15
CA ALA A 256 -1.95 4.74 -18.08
C ALA A 256 -1.71 4.00 -19.41
N SER A 257 -0.95 2.92 -19.37
CA SER A 257 -0.80 2.01 -20.51
C SER A 257 -2.03 1.11 -20.53
N ASN A 258 -2.75 1.05 -21.66
CA ASN A 258 -3.95 0.21 -21.79
C ASN A 258 -3.62 -1.24 -21.39
N PHE A 259 -4.40 -1.79 -20.47
CA PHE A 259 -4.34 -3.18 -20.07
C PHE A 259 -4.81 -4.05 -21.24
N ASN A 260 -3.92 -4.84 -21.84
CA ASN A 260 -4.24 -5.91 -22.78
C ASN A 260 -3.97 -7.26 -22.11
#